data_AF-A0A4V2UV62-F1
#
_entry.id   AF-A0A4V2UV62-F1
#
_cell.length_a   1.000
_cell.length_b   1.000
_cell.length_c   1.000
_cell.angle_alpha   90.00
_cell.angle_beta   90.00
_cell.angle_gamma   90.00
#
_symmetry.space_group_name_H-M   'P 1'
#
loop_
_entity.id
_entity.type
_entity.pdbx_description
1 polymer ?
#
loop_
_entity_poly.entity_id
_entity_poly.type
_entity_poly.pdbx_seq_one_letter_code
_entity_poly.pdbx_strand_id
1 'polypeptide(L)'
;MKSRTLITLAISAAIAGCAEGPEPGQEASVTRTERPAPVSAAASPAAPAAPGKVAPDDMVARLLALPTPRRLDLDPCTLITAEEAATVVTPIEKTEAKEGRDDLPFRSCEYRGGSMGMELVGIQVGGYTAEEFDLVVRTNAEAVGQTAQPVSGIGERAYWDKNNLWVHSGTTAVRFQVAKIRKMEDSALLETTRTIAEIALARL
;
A
#
# COMPACT_ATOMS: atom_id res chain seq x y z
N MET A 1 -7.54 -12.38 -38.42
CA MET A 1 -7.86 -11.02 -37.94
C MET A 1 -7.25 -10.85 -36.57
N LYS A 2 -6.38 -9.84 -36.39
CA LYS A 2 -5.68 -9.54 -35.13
C LYS A 2 -6.64 -8.73 -34.24
N SER A 3 -7.23 -9.36 -33.22
CA SER A 3 -8.00 -8.64 -32.20
C SER A 3 -7.07 -8.33 -31.02
N ARG A 4 -6.86 -7.02 -30.81
CA ARG A 4 -6.10 -6.44 -29.70
C ARG A 4 -6.89 -6.64 -28.41
N THR A 5 -6.35 -7.43 -27.49
CA THR A 5 -6.85 -7.52 -26.12
C THR A 5 -6.43 -6.27 -25.37
N LEU A 6 -7.36 -5.32 -25.18
CA LEU A 6 -7.20 -4.21 -24.26
C LEU A 6 -7.28 -4.77 -22.83
N ILE A 7 -6.17 -4.72 -22.11
CA ILE A 7 -6.13 -4.95 -20.66
C ILE A 7 -6.57 -3.65 -20.00
N THR A 8 -7.81 -3.61 -19.51
CA THR A 8 -8.32 -2.51 -18.69
C THR A 8 -7.68 -2.63 -17.30
N LEU A 9 -6.56 -1.94 -17.08
CA LEU A 9 -6.07 -1.66 -15.74
C LEU A 9 -7.08 -0.72 -15.05
N ALA A 10 -7.80 -1.23 -14.06
CA ALA A 10 -8.59 -0.41 -13.15
C ALA A 10 -7.64 0.34 -12.19
N ILE A 11 -7.19 1.51 -12.63
CA ILE A 11 -6.49 2.48 -11.78
C ILE A 11 -7.56 3.18 -10.93
N SER A 12 -7.74 2.76 -9.67
CA SER A 12 -8.50 3.53 -8.69
C SER A 12 -7.61 4.64 -8.10
N ALA A 13 -7.34 5.67 -8.89
CA ALA A 13 -6.87 6.96 -8.39
C ALA A 13 -8.10 7.85 -8.11
N ALA A 14 -8.55 7.89 -6.86
CA ALA A 14 -9.55 8.88 -6.44
C ALA A 14 -8.83 10.18 -6.04
N ILE A 15 -9.30 11.26 -6.64
CA ILE A 15 -8.77 12.62 -6.67
C ILE A 15 -9.08 13.37 -5.36
N ALA A 16 -8.09 14.08 -4.81
CA ALA A 16 -8.20 15.32 -4.02
C ALA A 16 -6.78 15.82 -3.73
N GLY A 17 -6.37 17.07 -3.91
CA GLY A 17 -7.05 18.27 -4.36
C GLY A 17 -6.05 19.24 -5.01
N CYS A 18 -6.60 20.28 -5.64
CA CYS A 18 -5.92 21.34 -6.36
C CYS A 18 -4.87 22.06 -5.51
N ALA A 19 -3.70 22.33 -6.10
CA ALA A 19 -2.83 23.41 -5.65
C ALA A 19 -2.65 24.37 -6.84
N GLU A 20 -3.13 25.60 -6.64
CA GLU A 20 -2.97 26.73 -7.54
C GLU A 20 -1.48 26.98 -7.82
N GLY A 21 -1.14 27.19 -9.08
CA GLY A 21 0.22 27.57 -9.47
C GLY A 21 0.49 29.04 -9.11
N PRO A 22 1.74 29.42 -8.79
CA PRO A 22 2.09 30.83 -8.69
C PRO A 22 2.32 31.44 -10.10
N GLU A 23 1.76 32.63 -10.31
CA GLU A 23 1.96 33.49 -11.48
C GLU A 23 3.43 33.95 -11.65
N PRO A 24 3.87 34.28 -12.89
CA PRO A 24 5.21 34.81 -13.14
C PRO A 24 5.24 36.35 -13.09
N GLY A 25 6.25 36.93 -12.44
CA GLY A 25 6.40 38.39 -12.39
C GLY A 25 7.74 38.91 -11.87
N GLN A 26 8.59 39.27 -12.84
CA GLN A 26 9.39 40.51 -12.91
C GLN A 26 10.82 40.59 -12.29
N GLU A 27 11.75 40.95 -13.18
CA GLU A 27 13.20 41.19 -13.03
C GLU A 27 13.55 42.52 -12.32
N ALA A 28 14.75 42.62 -11.72
CA ALA A 28 15.68 43.77 -11.88
C ALA A 28 17.04 43.60 -11.15
N SER A 29 18.08 43.23 -11.91
CA SER A 29 19.38 43.92 -12.14
C SER A 29 20.24 44.64 -11.05
N VAL A 30 21.53 44.20 -11.02
CA VAL A 30 22.86 44.90 -10.83
C VAL A 30 23.23 45.37 -9.40
N THR A 31 24.37 45.00 -8.78
CA THR A 31 25.76 45.42 -9.10
C THR A 31 26.83 44.57 -8.37
N ARG A 32 28.01 44.47 -9.00
CA ARG A 32 29.23 43.71 -8.68
C ARG A 32 30.19 44.51 -7.78
N THR A 33 30.83 43.86 -6.78
CA THR A 33 32.15 44.27 -6.23
C THR A 33 32.97 43.03 -5.84
N GLU A 34 34.29 43.12 -6.03
CA GLU A 34 35.32 42.08 -6.02
C GLU A 34 35.68 41.44 -4.66
N ARG A 35 36.47 40.34 -4.76
CA ARG A 35 36.89 39.32 -3.78
C ARG A 35 37.91 39.82 -2.73
N PRO A 36 38.13 39.06 -1.63
CA PRO A 36 39.27 38.12 -1.63
C PRO A 36 38.95 36.72 -1.07
N ALA A 37 39.64 35.69 -1.56
CA ALA A 37 39.72 34.34 -0.96
C ALA A 37 40.78 34.38 0.18
N PRO A 38 40.78 33.52 1.22
CA PRO A 38 40.67 32.04 1.19
C PRO A 38 39.69 31.51 2.28
N VAL A 39 39.25 30.25 2.34
CA VAL A 39 39.93 29.09 2.96
C VAL A 39 39.29 27.81 2.38
N SER A 40 40.13 26.84 2.03
CA SER A 40 39.71 25.50 1.62
C SER A 40 38.93 24.82 2.75
N ALA A 41 37.60 24.81 2.65
CA ALA A 41 36.75 23.97 3.49
C ALA A 41 36.69 22.58 2.86
N ALA A 42 37.12 21.59 3.64
CA ALA A 42 37.00 20.18 3.31
C ALA A 42 35.60 19.86 2.76
N ALA A 43 35.56 19.11 1.65
CA ALA A 43 34.31 18.63 1.08
C ALA A 43 33.58 17.80 2.13
N SER A 44 32.48 18.36 2.65
CA SER A 44 31.50 17.59 3.41
C SER A 44 30.98 16.45 2.53
N PRO A 45 30.75 15.23 3.06
CA PRO A 45 30.14 14.17 2.30
C PRO A 45 28.83 14.67 1.69
N ALA A 46 28.63 14.42 0.39
CA ALA A 46 27.37 14.72 -0.27
C ALA A 46 26.24 14.06 0.52
N ALA A 47 25.24 14.86 0.90
CA ALA A 47 24.00 14.34 1.45
C ALA A 47 23.45 13.28 0.47
N PRO A 48 22.89 12.16 0.97
CA PRO A 48 22.28 11.17 0.10
C PRO A 48 21.24 11.87 -0.78
N ALA A 49 21.30 11.59 -2.07
CA ALA A 49 20.36 12.15 -3.03
C ALA A 49 18.95 11.90 -2.52
N ALA A 50 18.13 12.96 -2.47
CA ALA A 50 16.70 12.81 -2.24
C ALA A 50 16.18 11.76 -3.23
N PRO A 51 15.31 10.83 -2.79
CA PRO A 51 14.82 9.77 -3.67
C PRO A 51 14.23 10.42 -4.92
N GLY A 52 14.88 10.17 -6.06
CA GLY A 52 14.44 10.72 -7.34
C GLY A 52 13.01 10.26 -7.60
N LYS A 53 12.14 11.17 -8.05
CA LYS A 53 10.81 10.79 -8.51
C LYS A 53 10.97 9.82 -9.69
N VAL A 54 10.60 8.55 -9.47
CA VAL A 54 10.55 7.54 -10.52
C VAL A 54 9.53 7.99 -11.57
N ALA A 55 9.87 7.87 -12.85
CA ALA A 55 8.96 8.22 -13.94
C ALA A 55 7.71 7.32 -13.90
N PRO A 56 6.49 7.84 -14.17
CA PRO A 56 5.26 7.04 -14.12
C PRO A 56 5.30 5.77 -14.97
N ASP A 57 5.90 5.83 -16.16
CA ASP A 57 6.01 4.69 -17.08
C ASP A 57 6.93 3.57 -16.55
N ASP A 58 8.01 3.94 -15.86
CA ASP A 58 8.92 3.00 -15.20
C ASP A 58 8.22 2.31 -14.01
N MET A 59 7.36 3.03 -13.29
CA MET A 59 6.59 2.46 -12.19
C MET A 59 5.58 1.41 -12.67
N VAL A 60 4.86 1.69 -13.75
CA VAL A 60 3.93 0.71 -14.35
C VAL A 60 4.68 -0.53 -14.82
N ALA A 61 5.82 -0.37 -15.48
CA ALA A 61 6.64 -1.50 -15.92
C ALA A 61 7.14 -2.35 -14.75
N ARG A 62 7.60 -1.73 -13.66
CA ARG A 62 8.04 -2.41 -12.44
C ARG A 62 6.91 -3.20 -11.78
N LEU A 63 5.72 -2.60 -11.67
CA LEU A 63 4.53 -3.29 -11.13
C LEU A 63 4.11 -4.49 -11.99
N LEU A 64 4.16 -4.35 -13.32
CA LEU A 64 3.83 -5.45 -14.24
C LEU A 64 4.87 -6.59 -14.22
N ALA A 65 6.11 -6.28 -13.82
CA ALA A 65 7.19 -7.25 -13.70
C ALA A 65 7.21 -7.98 -12.34
N LEU A 66 6.32 -7.61 -11.40
CA LEU A 66 6.27 -8.24 -10.09
C LEU A 66 5.88 -9.73 -10.19
N PRO A 67 6.41 -10.58 -9.29
CA PRO A 67 5.97 -11.96 -9.17
C PRO A 67 4.45 -12.03 -9.01
N THR A 68 3.83 -12.84 -9.86
CA THR A 68 2.43 -13.22 -9.66
C THR A 68 2.39 -14.14 -8.44
N PRO A 69 1.52 -13.90 -7.44
CA PRO A 69 1.42 -14.79 -6.29
C PRO A 69 1.08 -16.20 -6.74
N ARG A 70 1.50 -17.18 -5.96
CA ARG A 70 1.00 -18.56 -6.10
C ARG A 70 -0.40 -18.63 -5.52
N ARG A 71 -1.31 -19.32 -6.20
CA ARG A 71 -2.64 -19.62 -5.63
C ARG A 71 -2.45 -20.52 -4.41
N LEU A 72 -3.12 -20.15 -3.31
CA LEU A 72 -3.22 -20.99 -2.12
C LEU A 72 -4.63 -21.58 -2.04
N ASP A 73 -4.72 -22.83 -1.59
CA ASP A 73 -6.00 -23.46 -1.25
C ASP A 73 -6.42 -23.08 0.18
N LEU A 74 -6.51 -21.77 0.40
CA LEU A 74 -6.90 -21.16 1.66
C LEU A 74 -8.09 -20.23 1.40
N ASP A 75 -9.15 -20.39 2.18
CA ASP A 75 -10.29 -19.49 2.12
C ASP A 75 -10.07 -18.30 3.09
N PRO A 76 -9.91 -17.06 2.60
CA PRO A 76 -9.72 -15.90 3.47
C PRO A 76 -10.92 -15.65 4.40
N CYS A 77 -12.13 -16.13 4.06
CA CYS A 77 -13.30 -15.96 4.92
C CYS A 77 -13.30 -16.89 6.14
N THR A 78 -12.42 -17.90 6.18
CA THR A 78 -12.25 -18.74 7.39
C THR A 78 -11.24 -18.14 8.36
N LEU A 79 -10.51 -17.08 7.98
CA LEU A 79 -9.48 -16.48 8.81
C LEU A 79 -10.02 -15.49 9.84
N ILE A 80 -11.16 -14.87 9.58
CA ILE A 80 -11.84 -13.94 10.50
C ILE A 80 -13.33 -14.20 10.41
N THR A 81 -14.01 -14.20 11.54
CA THR A 81 -15.47 -14.33 11.64
C THR A 81 -16.17 -12.97 11.48
N ALA A 82 -17.47 -12.98 11.18
CA ALA A 82 -18.26 -11.75 11.14
C ALA A 82 -18.29 -11.05 12.50
N GLU A 83 -18.37 -11.80 13.60
CA GLU A 83 -18.36 -11.28 14.96
C GLU A 83 -17.06 -10.54 15.29
N GLU A 84 -15.92 -11.10 14.87
CA GLU A 84 -14.60 -10.46 15.05
C GLU A 84 -14.48 -9.20 14.19
N ALA A 85 -14.93 -9.24 12.94
CA ALA A 85 -14.98 -8.04 12.09
C ALA A 85 -15.91 -6.96 12.68
N ALA A 86 -16.98 -7.36 13.39
CA ALA A 86 -17.98 -6.43 13.95
C ALA A 86 -17.43 -5.63 15.13
N THR A 87 -16.34 -6.09 15.76
CA THR A 87 -15.62 -5.31 16.78
C THR A 87 -15.01 -4.04 16.18
N VAL A 88 -14.75 -4.07 14.87
CA VAL A 88 -14.15 -2.97 14.13
C VAL A 88 -15.21 -2.21 13.35
N VAL A 89 -16.00 -2.85 12.50
CA VAL A 89 -16.94 -2.16 11.60
C VAL A 89 -18.39 -2.44 11.97
N THR A 90 -19.23 -1.40 12.08
CA THR A 90 -20.65 -1.57 12.48
C THR A 90 -21.61 -0.66 11.72
N PRO A 91 -22.80 -1.15 11.33
CA PRO A 91 -23.24 -2.57 11.29
C PRO A 91 -22.53 -3.33 10.16
N ILE A 92 -22.39 -4.66 10.24
CA ILE A 92 -21.92 -5.48 9.10
C ILE A 92 -23.08 -5.77 8.17
N GLU A 93 -22.95 -5.38 6.91
CA GLU A 93 -23.99 -5.53 5.88
C GLU A 93 -23.67 -6.64 4.88
N LYS A 94 -22.40 -7.06 4.75
CA LYS A 94 -21.99 -8.03 3.74
C LYS A 94 -20.74 -8.81 4.14
N THR A 95 -20.82 -10.15 4.04
CA THR A 95 -19.75 -11.12 4.31
C THR A 95 -19.09 -11.65 3.03
N GLU A 96 -19.81 -11.64 1.90
CA GLU A 96 -19.30 -12.22 0.65
C GLU A 96 -19.38 -11.20 -0.49
N ALA A 97 -18.33 -10.42 -0.66
CA ALA A 97 -17.88 -10.07 -1.99
C ALA A 97 -16.79 -11.09 -2.38
N LYS A 98 -17.19 -12.21 -2.99
CA LYS A 98 -16.25 -12.99 -3.82
C LYS A 98 -15.90 -12.17 -5.06
N GLU A 99 -15.22 -11.04 -4.88
CA GLU A 99 -14.49 -10.40 -5.98
C GLU A 99 -13.19 -11.16 -6.17
N GLY A 100 -13.34 -12.36 -6.70
CA GLY A 100 -12.28 -13.16 -7.24
C GLY A 100 -12.88 -13.84 -8.44
N ARG A 101 -12.52 -13.41 -9.65
CA ARG A 101 -12.56 -14.37 -10.74
C ARG A 101 -11.73 -15.56 -10.26
N ASP A 102 -12.22 -16.78 -10.41
CA ASP A 102 -11.52 -18.00 -9.97
C ASP A 102 -10.13 -18.16 -10.63
N ASP A 103 -9.78 -17.31 -11.59
CA ASP A 103 -8.49 -17.26 -12.29
C ASP A 103 -7.53 -16.18 -11.75
N LEU A 104 -7.92 -15.38 -10.75
CA LEU A 104 -7.01 -14.50 -10.06
C LEU A 104 -6.20 -15.28 -9.02
N PRO A 105 -4.91 -14.97 -8.89
CA PRO A 105 -4.01 -15.78 -8.07
C PRO A 105 -4.05 -15.40 -6.58
N PHE A 106 -4.95 -14.48 -6.22
CA PHE A 106 -5.29 -14.12 -4.84
C PHE A 106 -6.76 -14.46 -4.57
N ARG A 107 -7.06 -14.80 -3.32
CA ARG A 107 -8.45 -14.88 -2.82
C ARG A 107 -8.68 -13.76 -1.81
N SER A 108 -9.87 -13.19 -1.76
CA SER A 108 -10.24 -12.16 -0.79
C SER A 108 -11.54 -12.47 -0.06
N CYS A 109 -11.66 -11.94 1.16
CA CYS A 109 -12.88 -11.85 1.94
C CYS A 109 -13.05 -10.40 2.41
N GLU A 110 -14.28 -9.89 2.40
CA GLU A 110 -14.57 -8.52 2.81
C GLU A 110 -15.81 -8.46 3.70
N TYR A 111 -15.65 -7.80 4.85
CA TYR A 111 -16.71 -7.39 5.74
C TYR A 111 -16.95 -5.91 5.58
N ARG A 112 -18.12 -5.52 5.08
CA ARG A 112 -18.47 -4.11 4.87
C ARG A 112 -19.51 -3.67 5.89
N GLY A 113 -19.40 -2.42 6.31
CA GLY A 113 -20.30 -1.84 7.28
C GLY A 113 -20.34 -0.32 7.31
N GLY A 114 -21.04 0.20 8.31
CA GLY A 114 -21.26 1.64 8.47
C GLY A 114 -22.24 2.22 7.44
N SER A 115 -22.59 3.50 7.62
CA SER A 115 -23.51 4.19 6.71
C SER A 115 -22.98 4.14 5.27
N MET A 116 -23.77 3.54 4.37
CA MET A 116 -23.44 3.34 2.95
C MET A 116 -22.20 2.45 2.67
N GLY A 117 -21.81 1.56 3.59
CA GLY A 117 -20.67 0.65 3.37
C GLY A 117 -19.30 1.33 3.40
N MET A 118 -19.18 2.44 4.13
CA MET A 118 -17.98 3.27 4.23
C MET A 118 -16.94 2.75 5.25
N GLU A 119 -17.23 1.65 5.91
CA GLU A 119 -16.33 0.91 6.79
C GLU A 119 -16.04 -0.49 6.19
N LEU A 120 -14.80 -0.95 6.30
CA LEU A 120 -14.34 -2.19 5.67
C LEU A 120 -13.33 -2.93 6.57
N VAL A 121 -13.45 -4.25 6.64
CA VAL A 121 -12.36 -5.19 6.95
C VAL A 121 -12.18 -6.11 5.75
N GLY A 122 -11.04 -5.98 5.06
CA GLY A 122 -10.67 -6.79 3.90
C GLY A 122 -9.47 -7.68 4.22
N ILE A 123 -9.53 -8.93 3.76
CA ILE A 123 -8.47 -9.93 3.92
C ILE A 123 -8.19 -10.49 2.54
N GLN A 124 -6.95 -10.42 2.09
CA GLN A 124 -6.53 -11.03 0.84
C GLN A 124 -5.35 -11.98 1.09
N VAL A 125 -5.40 -13.19 0.53
CA VAL A 125 -4.37 -14.21 0.68
C VAL A 125 -3.74 -14.57 -0.65
N GLY A 126 -2.43 -14.79 -0.66
CA GLY A 126 -1.66 -15.25 -1.81
C GLY A 126 -0.32 -15.85 -1.38
N GLY A 127 0.30 -16.64 -2.24
CA GLY A 127 1.56 -17.31 -1.94
C GLY A 127 2.78 -16.56 -2.48
N TYR A 128 3.75 -16.28 -1.61
CA TYR A 128 5.04 -15.66 -1.96
C TYR A 128 6.19 -16.30 -1.19
N THR A 129 7.39 -16.30 -1.77
CA THR A 129 8.60 -16.47 -0.95
C THR A 129 8.81 -15.18 -0.17
N ALA A 130 9.66 -15.23 0.84
CA ALA A 130 9.92 -14.06 1.67
C ALA A 130 10.55 -12.90 0.85
N GLU A 131 11.40 -13.23 -0.13
CA GLU A 131 12.01 -12.24 -1.04
C GLU A 131 11.01 -11.65 -2.04
N GLU A 132 10.14 -12.49 -2.60
CA GLU A 132 9.06 -12.04 -3.48
C GLU A 132 8.11 -11.10 -2.74
N PHE A 133 7.76 -11.44 -1.49
CA PHE A 133 6.92 -10.63 -0.62
C PHE A 133 7.52 -9.25 -0.38
N ASP A 134 8.78 -9.17 0.06
CA ASP A 134 9.45 -7.89 0.30
C ASP A 134 9.49 -7.00 -0.94
N LEU A 135 9.78 -7.60 -2.12
CA LEU A 135 9.83 -6.88 -3.38
C LEU A 135 8.46 -6.32 -3.76
N VAL A 136 7.41 -7.13 -3.66
CA VAL A 136 6.03 -6.75 -4.00
C VAL A 136 5.55 -5.62 -3.10
N VAL A 137 5.71 -5.74 -1.78
CA VAL A 137 5.21 -4.74 -0.83
C VAL A 137 5.93 -3.41 -1.00
N ARG A 138 7.27 -3.41 -1.13
CA ARG A 138 8.04 -2.18 -1.33
C ARG A 138 7.69 -1.50 -2.65
N THR A 139 7.58 -2.25 -3.74
CA THR A 139 7.23 -1.69 -5.05
C THR A 139 5.80 -1.13 -5.07
N ASN A 140 4.85 -1.81 -4.42
CA ASN A 140 3.48 -1.32 -4.29
C ASN A 140 3.41 -0.01 -3.47
N ALA A 141 4.15 0.06 -2.35
CA ALA A 141 4.23 1.28 -1.55
C ALA A 141 4.84 2.44 -2.35
N GLU A 142 5.96 2.20 -3.04
CA GLU A 142 6.61 3.20 -3.91
C GLU A 142 5.67 3.71 -5.01
N ALA A 143 4.89 2.80 -5.62
CA ALA A 143 3.95 3.16 -6.68
C ALA A 143 2.85 4.13 -6.25
N VAL A 144 2.48 4.11 -4.97
CA VAL A 144 1.52 5.06 -4.39
C VAL A 144 2.19 6.25 -3.69
N GLY A 145 3.49 6.44 -3.91
CA GLY A 145 4.27 7.54 -3.36
C GLY A 145 4.51 7.42 -1.85
N GLN A 146 4.55 6.20 -1.32
CA GLN A 146 4.77 5.91 0.09
C GLN A 146 5.95 4.97 0.32
N THR A 147 6.40 4.88 1.56
CA THR A 147 7.38 3.90 2.00
C THR A 147 6.69 2.87 2.87
N ALA A 148 6.84 1.58 2.54
CA ALA A 148 6.39 0.49 3.38
C ALA A 148 7.15 0.51 4.71
N GLN A 149 6.43 0.68 5.82
CA GLN A 149 7.02 0.74 7.16
C GLN A 149 7.07 -0.67 7.76
N PRO A 150 8.24 -1.19 8.17
CA PRO A 150 8.32 -2.50 8.78
C PRO A 150 7.56 -2.53 10.13
N VAL A 151 6.83 -3.62 10.38
CA VAL A 151 6.10 -3.85 11.63
C VAL A 151 6.69 -5.07 12.33
N SER A 152 7.08 -4.93 13.59
CA SER A 152 7.68 -6.01 14.36
C SER A 152 6.66 -6.82 15.16
N GLY A 153 7.00 -8.09 15.45
CA GLY A 153 6.24 -8.96 16.34
C GLY A 153 4.95 -9.54 15.73
N ILE A 154 4.80 -9.51 14.41
CA ILE A 154 3.69 -10.13 13.70
C ILE A 154 4.19 -10.79 12.41
N GLY A 155 3.85 -12.08 12.23
CA GLY A 155 4.41 -12.91 11.16
C GLY A 155 5.95 -13.00 11.20
N GLU A 156 6.52 -13.50 10.11
CA GLU A 156 7.97 -13.53 9.89
C GLU A 156 8.46 -12.21 9.28
N ARG A 157 7.65 -11.62 8.39
CA ARG A 157 7.87 -10.28 7.82
C ARG A 157 6.53 -9.54 7.76
N ALA A 158 6.52 -8.27 8.14
CA ALA A 158 5.33 -7.46 8.05
C ALA A 158 5.65 -6.01 7.73
N TYR A 159 4.74 -5.39 6.99
CA TYR A 159 4.87 -4.02 6.51
C TYR A 159 3.51 -3.32 6.53
N TRP A 160 3.51 -2.07 6.96
CA TRP A 160 2.38 -1.16 6.86
C TRP A 160 2.59 -0.22 5.66
N ASP A 161 1.64 -0.21 4.73
CA ASP A 161 1.51 0.83 3.71
C ASP A 161 0.11 1.42 3.77
N LYS A 162 -0.02 2.75 3.78
CA LYS A 162 -1.31 3.45 3.78
C LYS A 162 -2.37 2.87 4.73
N ASN A 163 -3.25 2.00 4.22
CA ASN A 163 -4.37 1.37 4.92
C ASN A 163 -4.23 -0.16 4.96
N ASN A 164 -3.08 -0.71 4.58
CA ASN A 164 -2.84 -2.14 4.47
C ASN A 164 -1.71 -2.57 5.41
N LEU A 165 -2.00 -3.59 6.22
CA LEU A 165 -0.98 -4.38 6.88
C LEU A 165 -0.72 -5.63 6.04
N TRP A 166 0.46 -5.73 5.46
CA TRP A 166 0.94 -6.91 4.78
C TRP A 166 1.72 -7.77 5.76
N VAL A 167 1.40 -9.06 5.83
CA VAL A 167 2.11 -10.02 6.69
C VAL A 167 2.45 -11.26 5.87
N HIS A 168 3.67 -11.75 6.05
CA HIS A 168 4.15 -13.01 5.49
C HIS A 168 4.50 -13.98 6.60
N SER A 169 4.09 -15.25 6.43
CA SER A 169 4.38 -16.36 7.33
C SER A 169 4.51 -17.65 6.52
N GLY A 170 5.64 -18.35 6.64
CA GLY A 170 5.96 -19.51 5.83
C GLY A 170 5.93 -19.22 4.32
N THR A 171 4.93 -19.74 3.62
CA THR A 171 4.72 -19.48 2.18
C THR A 171 3.52 -18.59 1.90
N THR A 172 2.83 -18.12 2.94
CA THR A 172 1.57 -17.40 2.86
C THR A 172 1.80 -15.92 3.11
N ALA A 173 1.28 -15.08 2.22
CA ALA A 173 1.16 -13.65 2.43
C ALA A 173 -0.31 -13.29 2.59
N VAL A 174 -0.59 -12.44 3.58
CA VAL A 174 -1.91 -11.92 3.87
C VAL A 174 -1.85 -10.41 3.87
N ARG A 175 -2.76 -9.78 3.13
CA ARG A 175 -3.02 -8.34 3.20
C ARG A 175 -4.28 -8.12 4.02
N PHE A 176 -4.14 -7.37 5.09
CA PHE A 176 -5.25 -6.88 5.91
C PHE A 176 -5.51 -5.43 5.60
N GLN A 177 -6.77 -5.08 5.37
CA GLN A 177 -7.19 -3.71 5.13
C GLN A 177 -8.35 -3.40 6.06
N VAL A 178 -8.10 -2.57 7.08
CA VAL A 178 -9.18 -1.93 7.82
C VAL A 178 -9.34 -0.52 7.27
N ALA A 179 -10.56 -0.09 7.02
CA ALA A 179 -10.84 1.29 6.66
C ALA A 179 -12.09 1.77 7.38
N LYS A 180 -11.99 2.93 8.03
CA LYS A 180 -13.14 3.73 8.46
C LYS A 180 -12.96 5.13 7.91
N ILE A 181 -13.70 5.46 6.86
CA ILE A 181 -13.53 6.73 6.17
C ILE A 181 -13.85 7.88 7.16
N ARG A 182 -12.85 8.74 7.43
CA ARG A 182 -12.90 9.98 8.23
C ARG A 182 -12.95 9.84 9.77
N LYS A 183 -12.61 8.70 10.36
CA LYS A 183 -12.85 8.48 11.81
C LYS A 183 -11.71 7.94 12.66
N MET A 184 -10.55 7.58 12.11
CA MET A 184 -9.44 7.07 12.92
C MET A 184 -8.13 7.75 12.58
N GLU A 185 -7.35 8.04 13.61
CA GLU A 185 -5.93 8.37 13.50
C GLU A 185 -5.14 7.15 13.01
N ASP A 186 -4.05 7.37 12.28
CA ASP A 186 -3.26 6.30 11.65
C ASP A 186 -2.73 5.26 12.66
N SER A 187 -2.39 5.70 13.88
CA SER A 187 -1.91 4.81 14.96
C SER A 187 -3.00 3.85 15.45
N ALA A 188 -4.21 4.36 15.70
CA ALA A 188 -5.36 3.55 16.10
C ALA A 188 -5.80 2.61 14.96
N LEU A 189 -5.67 3.05 13.71
CA LEU A 189 -5.92 2.23 12.54
C LEU A 189 -4.94 1.05 12.44
N LEU A 190 -3.64 1.32 12.64
CA LEU A 190 -2.62 0.28 12.65
C LEU A 190 -2.85 -0.73 13.78
N GLU A 191 -3.10 -0.27 15.01
CA GLU A 191 -3.35 -1.14 16.16
C GLU A 191 -4.58 -2.03 15.92
N THR A 192 -5.68 -1.44 15.44
CA THR A 192 -6.90 -2.19 15.11
C THR A 192 -6.64 -3.23 14.01
N THR A 193 -5.92 -2.85 12.96
CA THR A 193 -5.59 -3.76 11.86
C THR A 193 -4.66 -4.88 12.34
N ARG A 194 -3.72 -4.56 13.24
CA ARG A 194 -2.82 -5.54 13.86
C ARG A 194 -3.61 -6.58 14.66
N THR A 195 -4.57 -6.17 15.48
CA THR A 195 -5.42 -7.11 16.23
C THR A 195 -6.15 -8.08 15.31
N ILE A 196 -6.73 -7.60 14.22
CA ILE A 196 -7.38 -8.45 13.21
C ILE A 196 -6.35 -9.39 12.56
N ALA A 197 -5.16 -8.89 12.24
CA ALA A 197 -4.11 -9.70 11.64
C ALA A 197 -3.63 -10.82 12.59
N GLU A 198 -3.43 -10.54 13.87
CA GLU A 198 -3.01 -11.54 14.86
C GLU A 198 -4.05 -12.67 15.01
N ILE A 199 -5.34 -12.33 15.03
CA ILE A 199 -6.43 -13.31 15.07
C ILE A 199 -6.39 -14.22 13.82
N ALA A 200 -6.22 -13.62 12.64
CA ALA A 200 -6.18 -14.35 11.38
C ALA A 200 -4.95 -15.25 11.25
N LEU A 201 -3.78 -14.76 11.65
CA LEU A 201 -2.53 -15.49 11.58
C LEU A 201 -2.49 -16.69 12.54
N ALA A 202 -3.21 -16.62 13.66
CA ALA A 202 -3.37 -17.75 14.57
C ALA A 202 -4.16 -18.95 13.96
N ARG A 203 -4.74 -18.76 12.77
CA ARG A 203 -5.53 -19.76 12.03
C ARG A 203 -4.85 -20.26 10.75
N LEU A 204 -3.64 -19.77 10.45
CA LEU A 204 -2.78 -20.27 9.36
C LEU A 204 -1.99 -21.50 9.82
#